data_AF-M5EQF6-F1
#
_entry.id   AF-M5EQF6-F1
#
_cell.length_a   1.000
_cell.length_b   1.000
_cell.length_c   1.000
_cell.angle_alpha   90.00
_cell.angle_beta   90.00
_cell.angle_gamma   90.00
#
_symmetry.space_group_name_H-M   'P 1'
#
loop_
_entity.id
_entity.type
_entity.pdbx_description
1 polymer ?
#
loop_
_entity_poly.entity_id
_entity_poly.type
_entity_poly.pdbx_seq_one_letter_code
_entity_poly.pdbx_strand_id
1 'polypeptide(L)' 'MANAPGLSARDLAAATELGAPHISEIESGKKEGSISAMKKIAAALNVDLDDLV' A
#
# COMPACT_ATOMS: atom_id res chain seq x y z
N MET A 1 15.21 5.21 12.93
CA MET A 1 13.95 5.43 12.17
C MET A 1 14.20 4.85 10.77
N ALA A 2 13.60 3.79 10.26
CA ALA A 2 12.57 2.85 10.70
C ALA A 2 12.90 1.48 10.07
N ASN A 3 12.57 0.37 10.74
CA ASN A 3 12.96 -0.98 10.36
C ASN A 3 11.71 -1.87 10.27
N ALA A 4 11.35 -2.28 9.06
CA ALA A 4 10.59 -3.49 8.75
C ALA A 4 11.12 -3.98 7.39
N PRO A 5 11.45 -5.27 7.21
CA PRO A 5 11.73 -5.84 5.90
C PRO A 5 10.41 -6.03 5.14
N GLY A 6 9.63 -4.95 5.01
CA GLY A 6 8.46 -4.86 4.16
C GLY A 6 8.91 -4.44 2.76
N LEU A 7 8.23 -4.95 1.73
CA LEU A 7 8.41 -4.53 0.34
C LEU A 7 8.65 -3.02 0.25
N SER A 8 9.66 -2.59 -0.49
CA SER A 8 9.83 -1.16 -0.74
C SER A 8 8.60 -0.62 -1.48
N ALA A 9 8.31 0.69 -1.41
CA ALA A 9 7.19 1.28 -2.14
C ALA A 9 7.21 0.98 -3.66
N ARG A 10 8.40 0.69 -4.21
CA ARG A 10 8.57 0.21 -5.59
C ARG A 10 8.12 -1.22 -5.79
N ASP A 11 8.45 -2.11 -4.85
CA ASP A 11 8.01 -3.50 -4.90
C ASP A 11 6.50 -3.59 -4.69
N LEU A 12 5.96 -2.77 -3.79
CA LEU A 12 4.51 -2.68 -3.56
C LEU A 12 3.79 -2.12 -4.80
N ALA A 13 4.37 -1.11 -5.46
CA ALA A 13 3.85 -0.60 -6.73
C ALA A 13 3.81 -1.67 -7.82
N ALA A 14 4.87 -2.48 -7.92
CA ALA A 14 4.94 -3.59 -8.86
C ALA A 14 3.91 -4.69 -8.53
N ALA A 15 3.73 -5.03 -7.24
CA ALA A 15 2.82 -6.08 -6.79
C ALA A 15 1.33 -5.69 -6.89
N THR A 16 1.01 -4.40 -6.76
CA THR A 16 -0.36 -3.89 -6.76
C THR A 16 -0.80 -3.34 -8.11
N GLU A 17 0.13 -3.18 -9.05
CA GLU A 17 -0.02 -2.41 -10.28
C GLU A 17 -0.48 -0.95 -10.02
N LEU A 18 -0.22 -0.44 -8.81
CA LEU A 18 -0.45 0.95 -8.46
C LEU A 18 0.83 1.74 -8.71
N GLY A 19 0.70 2.95 -9.24
CA GLY A 19 1.86 3.83 -9.36
C GLY A 19 2.41 4.18 -7.97
N ALA A 20 3.74 4.21 -7.82
CA ALA A 20 4.40 4.64 -6.59
C ALA A 20 3.89 6.00 -6.03
N PRO A 21 3.56 7.02 -6.87
CA PRO A 21 2.95 8.26 -6.37
C PRO A 21 1.60 8.02 -5.68
N HIS A 22 0.78 7.12 -6.22
CA HIS A 22 -0.55 6.81 -5.71
C HIS A 22 -0.46 6.10 -4.35
N ILE A 23 0.51 5.19 -4.18
CA ILE A 23 0.79 4.54 -2.90
C ILE A 23 1.24 5.60 -1.87
N SER A 24 2.17 6.49 -2.25
CA SER A 24 2.64 7.54 -1.34
C SER A 24 1.55 8.55 -0.94
N GLU A 25 0.57 8.82 -1.81
CA GLU A 25 -0.59 9.64 -1.46
C GLU A 25 -1.49 8.96 -0.41
N ILE A 26 -1.64 7.64 -0.49
CA ILE A 26 -2.40 6.84 0.47
C ILE A 26 -1.64 6.76 1.81
N GLU A 27 -0.35 6.43 1.79
CA GLU A 27 0.51 6.35 2.99
C GLU A 27 0.61 7.68 3.74
N SER A 28 0.56 8.81 3.00
CA SER A 28 0.61 10.15 3.60
C SER A 28 -0.74 10.68 4.06
N GLY A 29 -1.82 9.91 3.90
CA GLY A 29 -3.18 10.31 4.24
C GLY A 29 -3.73 11.47 3.39
N LYS A 30 -3.05 11.82 2.28
CA LYS A 30 -3.50 12.88 1.35
C LYS A 30 -4.72 12.45 0.56
N LYS A 31 -4.93 11.14 0.40
CA LYS A 31 -6.03 10.56 -0.35
C LYS A 31 -6.51 9.30 0.35
N GLU A 32 -7.82 9.20 0.57
CA GLU A 32 -8.41 7.91 0.94
C GLU A 32 -8.23 6.95 -0.25
N GLY A 33 -7.44 5.90 -0.03
CA GLY A 33 -7.25 4.87 -1.05
C GLY A 33 -8.60 4.29 -1.43
N SER A 34 -8.89 4.22 -2.73
CA SER A 34 -10.10 3.52 -3.19
C SER A 34 -10.13 2.09 -2.64
N ILE A 35 -11.32 1.52 -2.35
CA ILE A 35 -11.44 0.15 -1.83
C ILE A 35 -10.66 -0.87 -2.69
N SER A 36 -10.65 -0.69 -4.01
CA SER A 36 -9.85 -1.52 -4.93
C SER A 36 -8.34 -1.40 -4.71
N ALA A 37 -7.83 -0.19 -4.42
CA ALA A 37 -6.43 0.03 -4.10
C ALA A 37 -6.06 -0.58 -2.75
N MET A 38 -6.91 -0.37 -1.72
CA MET A 38 -6.70 -0.94 -0.39
C MET A 38 -6.70 -2.48 -0.42
N LYS A 39 -7.60 -3.11 -1.19
CA LYS A 39 -7.61 -4.57 -1.41
C LYS A 39 -6.32 -5.08 -2.06
N LYS A 40 -5.80 -4.36 -3.06
CA LYS A 40 -4.54 -4.70 -3.73
C LYS A 40 -3.37 -4.61 -2.75
N ILE A 41 -3.32 -3.55 -1.95
CA ILE A 41 -2.28 -3.34 -0.94
C ILE A 41 -2.34 -4.42 0.14
N ALA A 42 -3.53 -4.75 0.66
CA ALA A 42 -3.74 -5.83 1.63
C ALA A 42 -3.24 -7.18 1.11
N ALA A 43 -3.61 -7.53 -0.14
CA ALA A 43 -3.17 -8.75 -0.80
C ALA A 43 -1.65 -8.79 -1.00
N ALA A 44 -1.02 -7.67 -1.37
CA ALA A 44 0.42 -7.59 -1.58
C ALA A 44 1.22 -7.66 -0.27
N LEU A 45 0.64 -7.16 0.84
CA LEU A 45 1.22 -7.24 2.18
C LEU A 45 0.86 -8.53 2.91
N ASN A 46 -0.03 -9.35 2.34
CA ASN A 46 -0.57 -10.56 2.96
C ASN A 46 -1.17 -10.29 4.35
N VAL A 47 -1.97 -9.23 4.45
CA VAL A 47 -2.74 -8.84 5.63
C VAL A 47 -4.21 -8.70 5.27
N ASP A 48 -5.09 -8.65 6.26
CA ASP A 48 -6.50 -8.37 6.02
C ASP A 48 -6.73 -6.88 5.75
N LEU A 49 -7.80 -6.56 5.01
CA LEU A 49 -8.14 -5.17 4.70
C LEU A 49 -8.42 -4.34 5.97
N ASP A 50 -8.95 -5.00 7.00
CA ASP A 50 -9.23 -4.41 8.31
C ASP A 50 -7.96 -4.12 9.13
N ASP A 51 -6.80 -4.61 8.70
CA ASP A 51 -5.50 -4.27 9.30
C ASP A 51 -4.91 -2.97 8.72
N LEU A 52 -5.56 -2.34 7.73
CA LEU A 52 -5.10 -1.12 7.04
C LEU A 52 -5.80 0.17 7.50
N VAL A 53 -6.61 0.14 8.56
CA VAL A 53 -7.41 1.27 9.08
C VAL A 53 -6.84 1.92 10.34
#